data_AF-A0AAU1I8P3-F1
#
_entry.id   AF-A0AAU1I8P3-F1
#
_cell.length_a   1.000
_cell.length_b   1.000
_cell.length_c   1.000
_cell.angle_alpha   90.00
_cell.angle_beta   90.00
_cell.angle_gamma   90.00
#
_symmetry.space_group_name_H-M   'P 1'
#
loop_
_entity.id
_entity.type
_entity.pdbx_description
1 polymer ?
#
loop_
_entity_poly.entity_id
_entity_poly.type
_entity_poly.pdbx_seq_one_letter_code
_entity_poly.pdbx_strand_id
1 'polypeptide(L)'
;MTTETTAKDLHAFTVDWLEWHRAQEARLADPHGFLAITGLHWLDDRPQRFPDAPGAWHTGPDGVVVNLDNGEELVVDGTPVRGEHRFGVLPERGGVDAVWGDAVIEVAKRGGNDIVRPRHPDAPLLTAFTGTPAYAPDPRWAVTGRYIPFDEPRATTVGAAVEGLEHVYDAPGRIEFDVEGRRLSLTAFPGRGARALTVLFTDATSGVTTYAANRALAVEPPATDGTVVLDFNRATNLPCAYTDLATCPLPPAENRLPVAVEAGQKIPRERGGS
;
A
#
# COMPACT_ATOMS: atom_id res chain seq x y z
N MET A 1 28.56 11.60 -21.62
CA MET A 1 28.87 10.38 -22.38
C MET A 1 27.62 9.51 -22.27
N THR A 2 26.68 9.69 -23.20
CA THR A 2 25.42 8.93 -23.23
C THR A 2 25.76 7.52 -23.69
N THR A 3 25.74 6.56 -22.78
CA THR A 3 25.79 5.14 -23.13
C THR A 3 24.53 4.81 -23.92
N GLU A 4 24.70 4.53 -25.22
CA GLU A 4 23.64 4.01 -26.07
C GLU A 4 23.15 2.68 -25.49
N THR A 5 21.89 2.61 -25.03
CA THR A 5 21.28 1.37 -24.57
C THR A 5 21.15 0.41 -25.75
N THR A 6 21.74 -0.78 -25.66
CA THR A 6 21.68 -1.73 -26.77
C THR A 6 20.32 -2.43 -26.82
N ALA A 7 19.96 -3.00 -27.98
CA ALA A 7 18.74 -3.81 -28.11
C ALA A 7 18.72 -5.01 -27.14
N LYS A 8 19.90 -5.55 -26.82
CA LYS A 8 20.04 -6.64 -25.84
C LYS A 8 19.72 -6.15 -24.42
N ASP A 9 20.18 -4.95 -24.06
CA ASP A 9 19.92 -4.36 -22.74
C ASP A 9 18.43 -4.01 -22.58
N LEU A 10 17.79 -3.49 -23.63
CA LEU A 10 16.35 -3.23 -23.65
C LEU A 10 15.54 -4.52 -23.50
N HIS A 11 15.95 -5.60 -24.17
CA HIS A 11 15.29 -6.89 -24.04
C HIS A 11 15.42 -7.44 -22.62
N ALA A 12 16.63 -7.41 -22.04
CA ALA A 12 16.87 -7.86 -20.68
C ALA A 12 16.04 -7.04 -19.66
N PHE A 13 16.02 -5.72 -19.80
CA PHE A 13 15.21 -4.83 -18.95
C PHE A 13 13.72 -5.13 -19.04
N THR A 14 13.20 -5.38 -20.25
CA THR A 14 11.79 -5.72 -20.46
C THR A 14 11.43 -7.07 -19.83
N VAL A 15 12.29 -8.08 -19.96
CA VAL A 15 12.08 -9.41 -19.36
C VAL A 15 12.05 -9.32 -17.83
N ASP A 16 13.01 -8.61 -17.25
CA ASP A 16 13.10 -8.35 -15.81
C ASP A 16 11.87 -7.59 -15.29
N TRP A 17 11.41 -6.56 -16.01
CA TRP A 17 10.17 -5.86 -15.68
C TRP A 17 8.93 -6.76 -15.76
N LEU A 18 8.84 -7.63 -16.77
CA LEU A 18 7.71 -8.56 -16.92
C LEU A 18 7.66 -9.60 -15.78
N GLU A 19 8.81 -10.07 -15.31
CA GLU A 19 8.88 -10.94 -14.14
C GLU A 19 8.40 -10.23 -12.88
N TRP A 20 8.93 -9.02 -12.62
CA TRP A 20 8.48 -8.18 -11.51
C TRP A 20 6.97 -7.89 -11.59
N HIS A 21 6.46 -7.53 -12.77
CA HIS A 21 5.05 -7.19 -12.95
C HIS A 21 4.16 -8.40 -12.68
N ARG A 22 4.50 -9.61 -13.19
CA ARG A 22 3.76 -10.83 -12.86
C ARG A 22 3.75 -11.15 -11.36
N ALA A 23 4.88 -10.96 -10.68
CA ALA A 23 4.95 -11.16 -9.23
C ALA A 23 4.06 -10.15 -8.48
N GLN A 24 4.00 -8.90 -8.96
CA GLN A 24 3.12 -7.89 -8.40
C GLN A 24 1.64 -8.21 -8.61
N GLU A 25 1.25 -8.67 -9.80
CA GLU A 25 -0.12 -9.08 -10.09
C GLU A 25 -0.53 -10.30 -9.26
N ALA A 26 0.37 -11.28 -9.09
CA ALA A 26 0.14 -12.43 -8.20
C ALA A 26 -0.06 -12.02 -6.74
N ARG A 27 0.68 -11.01 -6.26
CA ARG A 27 0.52 -10.45 -4.91
C ARG A 27 -0.81 -9.70 -4.75
N LEU A 28 -1.29 -9.02 -5.78
CA LEU A 28 -2.59 -8.37 -5.78
C LEU A 28 -3.74 -9.40 -5.77
N ALA A 29 -3.56 -10.51 -6.49
CA ALA A 29 -4.48 -11.64 -6.56
C ALA A 29 -4.40 -12.61 -5.37
N ASP A 30 -3.72 -12.24 -4.27
CA ASP A 30 -3.69 -13.04 -3.06
C ASP A 30 -5.12 -13.28 -2.54
N PRO A 31 -5.52 -14.52 -2.20
CA PRO A 31 -6.88 -14.85 -1.76
C PRO A 31 -7.35 -14.08 -0.52
N HIS A 32 -6.39 -13.61 0.28
CA HIS A 32 -6.63 -12.78 1.45
C HIS A 32 -5.95 -11.43 1.27
N GLY A 33 -5.68 -10.98 0.04
CA GLY A 33 -5.08 -9.69 -0.23
C GLY A 33 -6.02 -8.51 0.01
N PHE A 34 -5.61 -7.32 -0.42
CA PHE A 34 -6.47 -6.13 -0.35
C PHE A 34 -7.67 -6.19 -1.30
N LEU A 35 -7.59 -6.97 -2.39
CA LEU A 35 -8.72 -7.16 -3.30
C LEU A 35 -9.80 -8.08 -2.70
N ALA A 36 -9.45 -8.84 -1.65
CA ALA A 36 -10.37 -9.71 -0.92
C ALA A 36 -11.23 -8.96 0.11
N ILE A 37 -10.97 -7.67 0.35
CA ILE A 37 -11.69 -6.91 1.39
C ILE A 37 -13.16 -6.75 1.01
N THR A 38 -14.05 -7.10 1.93
CA THR A 38 -15.52 -7.02 1.76
C THR A 38 -16.16 -5.93 2.63
N GLY A 39 -15.52 -5.56 3.74
CA GLY A 39 -16.01 -4.50 4.63
C GLY A 39 -14.87 -3.78 5.36
N LEU A 40 -15.14 -2.54 5.79
CA LEU A 40 -14.32 -1.79 6.73
C LEU A 40 -15.25 -1.29 7.85
N HIS A 41 -15.25 -2.00 8.97
CA HIS A 41 -16.18 -1.76 10.07
C HIS A 41 -15.46 -1.06 11.21
N TRP A 42 -15.88 0.16 11.54
CA TRP A 42 -15.38 0.92 12.68
C TRP A 42 -16.12 0.48 13.93
N LEU A 43 -15.39 0.05 14.96
CA LEU A 43 -15.99 -0.42 16.20
C LEU A 43 -16.30 0.74 17.14
N ASP A 44 -17.39 0.61 17.88
CA ASP A 44 -17.71 1.43 19.05
C ASP A 44 -17.87 0.54 20.30
N ASP A 45 -18.36 1.13 21.40
CA ASP A 45 -18.54 0.45 22.68
C ASP A 45 -19.77 -0.48 22.74
N ARG A 46 -20.55 -0.54 21.66
CA ARG A 46 -21.74 -1.40 21.55
C ARG A 46 -21.41 -2.63 20.70
N PRO A 47 -21.82 -3.84 21.13
CA PRO A 47 -21.69 -5.03 20.31
C PRO A 47 -22.44 -4.92 18.98
N GLN A 48 -21.73 -5.17 17.88
CA GLN A 48 -22.21 -5.11 16.50
C GLN A 48 -21.92 -6.41 15.76
N ARG A 49 -22.90 -6.92 15.00
CA ARG A 49 -22.71 -8.05 14.08
C ARG A 49 -22.58 -7.55 12.66
N PHE A 50 -21.68 -8.15 11.90
CA PHE A 50 -21.47 -7.84 10.48
C PHE A 50 -21.81 -9.07 9.63
N PRO A 51 -22.41 -8.92 8.44
CA PRO A 51 -22.75 -10.06 7.60
C PRO A 51 -21.54 -10.89 7.11
N ASP A 52 -20.38 -10.25 7.04
CA ASP A 52 -19.12 -10.78 6.51
C ASP A 52 -18.09 -11.10 7.59
N ALA A 53 -18.49 -11.12 8.88
CA ALA A 53 -17.63 -11.53 10.00
C ALA A 53 -18.43 -12.31 11.05
N PRO A 54 -17.84 -13.30 11.75
CA PRO A 54 -18.54 -14.06 12.78
C PRO A 54 -18.61 -13.27 14.09
N GLY A 55 -19.60 -13.56 14.92
CA GLY A 55 -19.69 -12.97 16.26
C GLY A 55 -20.12 -11.51 16.30
N ALA A 56 -20.30 -11.02 17.53
CA ALA A 56 -20.57 -9.61 17.82
C ALA A 56 -19.30 -8.90 18.33
N TRP A 57 -18.89 -7.86 17.63
CA TRP A 57 -17.65 -7.10 17.84
C TRP A 57 -17.92 -5.77 18.55
N HIS A 58 -17.01 -5.36 19.41
CA HIS A 58 -16.98 -4.03 20.02
C HIS A 58 -15.56 -3.70 20.50
N THR A 59 -15.31 -2.46 20.87
CA THR A 59 -14.06 -2.01 21.49
C THR A 59 -14.32 -1.20 22.76
N GLY A 60 -13.33 -1.08 23.63
CA GLY A 60 -13.40 -0.30 24.86
C GLY A 60 -12.02 0.00 25.43
N PRO A 61 -11.91 0.41 26.71
CA PRO A 61 -10.63 0.71 27.34
C PRO A 61 -9.64 -0.46 27.32
N ASP A 62 -10.15 -1.69 27.33
CA ASP A 62 -9.37 -2.93 27.28
C ASP A 62 -9.10 -3.43 25.84
N GLY A 63 -9.55 -2.68 24.83
CA GLY A 63 -9.39 -2.98 23.41
C GLY A 63 -10.51 -3.83 22.80
N VAL A 64 -10.18 -4.53 21.70
CA VAL A 64 -11.19 -5.18 20.85
C VAL A 64 -11.63 -6.52 21.43
N VAL A 65 -12.94 -6.78 21.38
CA VAL A 65 -13.57 -8.01 21.86
C VAL A 65 -14.57 -8.52 20.82
N VAL A 66 -14.58 -9.84 20.62
CA VAL A 66 -15.61 -10.56 19.86
C VAL A 66 -16.32 -11.54 20.77
N ASN A 67 -17.65 -11.61 20.65
CA ASN A 67 -18.48 -12.62 21.27
C ASN A 67 -19.01 -13.56 20.19
N LEU A 68 -18.50 -14.79 20.14
CA LEU A 68 -18.89 -15.82 19.19
C LEU A 68 -20.07 -16.64 19.75
N ASP A 69 -21.12 -16.79 18.95
CA ASP A 69 -22.28 -17.62 19.25
C ASP A 69 -21.92 -19.13 19.18
N ASN A 70 -22.84 -19.96 19.64
CA ASN A 70 -22.71 -21.41 19.53
C ASN A 70 -22.52 -21.85 18.07
N GLY A 71 -21.38 -22.46 17.77
CA GLY A 71 -21.03 -22.95 16.44
C GLY A 71 -20.14 -21.98 15.65
N GLU A 72 -19.94 -20.74 16.11
CA GLU A 72 -18.96 -19.82 15.57
C GLU A 72 -17.56 -20.10 16.17
N GLU A 73 -16.51 -19.98 15.36
CA GLU A 73 -15.12 -20.17 15.76
C GLU A 73 -14.23 -19.22 14.95
N LEU A 74 -13.18 -18.71 15.61
CA LEU A 74 -12.04 -18.06 14.96
C LEU A 74 -10.77 -18.83 15.29
N VAL A 75 -9.76 -18.76 14.42
CA VAL A 75 -8.40 -19.21 14.73
C VAL A 75 -7.48 -18.00 14.82
N VAL A 76 -6.96 -17.72 16.00
CA VAL A 76 -6.06 -16.61 16.29
C VAL A 76 -4.69 -17.17 16.66
N ASP A 77 -3.65 -16.79 15.93
CA ASP A 77 -2.28 -17.32 16.09
C ASP A 77 -2.23 -18.86 16.14
N GLY A 78 -3.03 -19.51 15.28
CA GLY A 78 -3.13 -20.97 15.21
C GLY A 78 -3.96 -21.62 16.32
N THR A 79 -4.55 -20.83 17.24
CA THR A 79 -5.36 -21.31 18.35
C THR A 79 -6.85 -21.08 18.07
N PRO A 80 -7.69 -22.13 18.07
CA PRO A 80 -9.13 -21.98 17.97
C PRO A 80 -9.72 -21.28 19.21
N VAL A 81 -10.58 -20.28 18.99
CA VAL A 81 -11.28 -19.53 20.03
C VAL A 81 -12.79 -19.58 19.81
N ARG A 82 -13.54 -19.70 20.90
CA ARG A 82 -15.01 -19.81 20.95
C ARG A 82 -15.52 -18.97 22.12
N GLY A 83 -16.77 -18.51 22.05
CA GLY A 83 -17.33 -17.61 23.06
C GLY A 83 -16.68 -16.22 23.01
N GLU A 84 -16.46 -15.61 24.17
CA GLU A 84 -15.77 -14.32 24.25
C GLU A 84 -14.27 -14.48 23.98
N HIS A 85 -13.73 -13.69 23.06
CA HIS A 85 -12.29 -13.56 22.84
C HIS A 85 -11.89 -12.08 22.85
N ARG A 86 -10.77 -11.78 23.52
CA ARG A 86 -10.23 -10.42 23.68
C ARG A 86 -8.90 -10.31 22.94
N PHE A 87 -8.84 -9.42 21.96
CA PHE A 87 -7.62 -9.10 21.22
C PHE A 87 -6.73 -8.10 21.99
N GLY A 88 -7.30 -7.41 22.97
CA GLY A 88 -6.60 -6.40 23.76
C GLY A 88 -6.39 -5.09 23.00
N VAL A 89 -5.58 -4.21 23.59
CA VAL A 89 -5.25 -2.91 23.00
C VAL A 89 -4.20 -3.09 21.90
N LEU A 90 -4.61 -2.84 20.67
CA LEU A 90 -3.71 -2.86 19.52
C LEU A 90 -2.96 -1.51 19.40
N PRO A 91 -1.65 -1.52 19.08
CA PRO A 91 -0.90 -0.29 18.81
C PRO A 91 -1.37 0.36 17.51
N GLU A 92 -1.20 1.69 17.38
CA GLU A 92 -1.53 2.43 16.15
C GLU A 92 -0.79 1.83 14.94
N ARG A 93 -1.51 1.62 13.83
CA ARG A 93 -1.06 0.88 12.63
C ARG A 93 -0.72 -0.61 12.85
N GLY A 94 -0.96 -1.15 14.05
CA GLY A 94 -0.89 -2.58 14.35
C GLY A 94 -2.17 -3.32 13.96
N GLY A 95 -2.12 -4.64 14.04
CA GLY A 95 -3.28 -5.51 13.81
C GLY A 95 -2.94 -6.98 14.04
N VAL A 96 -4.00 -7.78 14.13
CA VAL A 96 -3.99 -9.23 14.28
C VAL A 96 -4.96 -9.80 13.26
N ASP A 97 -4.56 -10.88 12.60
CA ASP A 97 -5.43 -11.61 11.68
C ASP A 97 -6.04 -12.82 12.39
N ALA A 98 -7.35 -12.99 12.27
CA ALA A 98 -8.09 -14.14 12.76
C ALA A 98 -8.74 -14.89 11.59
N VAL A 99 -8.52 -16.20 11.48
CA VAL A 99 -9.09 -17.01 10.39
C VAL A 99 -10.52 -17.43 10.75
N TRP A 100 -11.43 -17.32 9.78
CA TRP A 100 -12.82 -17.78 9.86
C TRP A 100 -13.17 -18.60 8.62
N GLY A 101 -13.18 -19.93 8.73
CA GLY A 101 -13.37 -20.80 7.56
C GLY A 101 -12.25 -20.57 6.52
N ASP A 102 -12.61 -20.08 5.35
CA ASP A 102 -11.70 -19.68 4.28
C ASP A 102 -11.46 -18.17 4.21
N ALA A 103 -12.04 -17.37 5.13
CA ALA A 103 -11.85 -15.93 5.23
C ALA A 103 -10.81 -15.55 6.30
N VAL A 104 -10.30 -14.32 6.20
CA VAL A 104 -9.45 -13.70 7.23
C VAL A 104 -10.08 -12.41 7.73
N ILE A 105 -10.24 -12.30 9.04
CA ILE A 105 -10.74 -11.12 9.73
C ILE A 105 -9.53 -10.34 10.26
N GLU A 106 -9.21 -9.23 9.61
CA GLU A 106 -8.20 -8.30 10.15
C GLU A 106 -8.83 -7.47 11.26
N VAL A 107 -8.24 -7.55 12.46
CA VAL A 107 -8.56 -6.68 13.60
C VAL A 107 -7.41 -5.72 13.78
N ALA A 108 -7.66 -4.41 13.68
CA ALA A 108 -6.57 -3.46 13.55
C ALA A 108 -6.88 -2.10 14.17
N LYS A 109 -5.84 -1.29 14.44
CA LYS A 109 -5.99 0.12 14.82
C LYS A 109 -5.57 1.03 13.67
N ARG A 110 -6.46 1.92 13.24
CA ARG A 110 -6.23 2.89 12.15
C ARG A 110 -6.69 4.27 12.57
N GLY A 111 -5.74 5.21 12.64
CA GLY A 111 -5.99 6.60 13.00
C GLY A 111 -6.75 6.74 14.31
N GLY A 112 -6.32 5.99 15.33
CA GLY A 112 -6.91 6.01 16.67
C GLY A 112 -8.15 5.13 16.86
N ASN A 113 -8.73 4.58 15.79
CA ASN A 113 -9.95 3.77 15.88
C ASN A 113 -9.65 2.29 15.66
N ASP A 114 -10.37 1.43 16.37
CA ASP A 114 -10.34 -0.01 16.13
C ASP A 114 -11.30 -0.41 15.02
N ILE A 115 -10.82 -1.31 14.16
CA ILE A 115 -11.57 -1.77 12.98
C ILE A 115 -11.62 -3.29 12.92
N VAL A 116 -12.66 -3.77 12.26
CA VAL A 116 -12.78 -5.13 11.73
C VAL A 116 -12.85 -5.04 10.22
N ARG A 117 -11.95 -5.73 9.52
CA ARG A 117 -11.86 -5.72 8.07
C ARG A 117 -11.82 -7.16 7.53
N PRO A 118 -12.98 -7.73 7.17
CA PRO A 118 -13.05 -9.07 6.63
C PRO A 118 -12.49 -9.15 5.21
N ARG A 119 -11.74 -10.21 4.94
CA ARG A 119 -11.13 -10.54 3.65
C ARG A 119 -11.60 -11.93 3.23
N HIS A 120 -12.37 -11.99 2.16
CA HIS A 120 -12.96 -13.22 1.65
C HIS A 120 -12.39 -13.56 0.26
N PRO A 121 -11.97 -14.82 0.03
CA PRO A 121 -11.37 -15.23 -1.24
C PRO A 121 -12.36 -15.21 -2.42
N ASP A 122 -13.66 -15.19 -2.16
CA ASP A 122 -14.72 -15.06 -3.16
C ASP A 122 -15.18 -13.60 -3.38
N ALA A 123 -14.50 -12.61 -2.78
CA ALA A 123 -14.85 -11.20 -2.93
C ALA A 123 -14.99 -10.81 -4.41
N PRO A 124 -16.06 -10.08 -4.80
CA PRO A 124 -16.31 -9.72 -6.19
C PRO A 124 -15.14 -8.97 -6.86
N LEU A 125 -14.45 -8.09 -6.11
CA LEU A 125 -13.30 -7.35 -6.62
C LEU A 125 -12.13 -8.28 -6.95
N LEU A 126 -11.81 -9.24 -6.07
CA LEU A 126 -10.76 -10.22 -6.29
C LEU A 126 -11.10 -11.18 -7.45
N THR A 127 -12.31 -11.73 -7.46
CA THR A 127 -12.72 -12.71 -8.48
C THR A 127 -12.86 -12.10 -9.88
N ALA A 128 -13.15 -10.81 -9.98
CA ALA A 128 -13.16 -10.06 -11.24
C ALA A 128 -11.79 -9.50 -11.64
N PHE A 129 -10.74 -9.65 -10.82
CA PHE A 129 -9.44 -9.07 -11.09
C PHE A 129 -8.73 -9.77 -12.26
N THR A 130 -8.54 -9.03 -13.35
CA THR A 130 -7.83 -9.51 -14.56
C THR A 130 -6.47 -8.84 -14.76
N GLY A 131 -5.98 -8.18 -13.71
CA GLY A 131 -4.70 -7.48 -13.70
C GLY A 131 -4.77 -5.96 -13.92
N THR A 132 -3.70 -5.29 -13.53
CA THR A 132 -3.57 -3.83 -13.51
C THR A 132 -2.91 -3.31 -14.79
N PRO A 133 -3.51 -2.35 -15.51
CA PRO A 133 -2.84 -1.71 -16.65
C PRO A 133 -1.55 -1.01 -16.20
N ALA A 134 -0.52 -1.04 -17.05
CA ALA A 134 0.75 -0.39 -16.81
C ALA A 134 1.29 0.23 -18.11
N TYR A 135 2.16 1.22 -17.99
CA TYR A 135 2.95 1.70 -19.11
C TYR A 135 3.93 0.62 -19.59
N ALA A 136 4.28 0.66 -20.88
CA ALA A 136 5.40 -0.14 -21.37
C ALA A 136 6.69 0.30 -20.65
N PRO A 137 7.55 -0.65 -20.20
CA PRO A 137 8.75 -0.30 -19.46
C PRO A 137 9.75 0.42 -20.36
N ASP A 138 10.31 1.52 -19.86
CA ASP A 138 11.29 2.35 -20.55
C ASP A 138 12.45 2.69 -19.59
N PRO A 139 13.70 2.31 -19.91
CA PRO A 139 14.86 2.59 -19.06
C PRO A 139 15.07 4.07 -18.73
N ARG A 140 14.52 5.02 -19.52
CA ARG A 140 14.62 6.46 -19.22
C ARG A 140 13.97 6.81 -17.88
N TRP A 141 13.04 5.98 -17.40
CA TRP A 141 12.35 6.14 -16.14
C TRP A 141 13.03 5.45 -14.96
N ALA A 142 14.18 4.81 -15.18
CA ALA A 142 15.12 4.41 -14.13
C ALA A 142 16.14 5.53 -13.90
N VAL A 143 15.80 6.46 -13.01
CA VAL A 143 16.54 7.71 -12.83
C VAL A 143 17.51 7.60 -11.66
N THR A 144 18.77 7.92 -11.90
CA THR A 144 19.76 8.05 -10.82
C THR A 144 19.53 9.33 -10.05
N GLY A 145 19.44 9.21 -8.73
CA GLY A 145 19.34 10.33 -7.79
C GLY A 145 20.37 10.22 -6.68
N ARG A 146 20.31 11.19 -5.75
CA ARG A 146 21.13 11.26 -4.56
C ARG A 146 20.24 11.33 -3.33
N TYR A 147 20.41 10.38 -2.42
CA TYR A 147 19.79 10.41 -1.11
C TYR A 147 20.50 11.42 -0.20
N ILE A 148 19.71 12.30 0.40
CA ILE A 148 20.14 13.32 1.35
C ILE A 148 19.42 13.03 2.67
N PRO A 149 20.12 12.47 3.68
CA PRO A 149 19.53 12.28 5.00
C PRO A 149 19.21 13.63 5.64
N PHE A 150 18.16 13.67 6.46
CA PHE A 150 17.95 14.79 7.38
C PHE A 150 18.81 14.60 8.62
N ASP A 151 19.15 15.70 9.30
CA ASP A 151 19.94 15.66 10.54
C ASP A 151 19.25 14.82 11.62
N GLU A 152 17.92 14.93 11.70
CA GLU A 152 17.02 14.08 12.47
C GLU A 152 15.80 13.71 11.60
N PRO A 153 15.19 12.53 11.79
CA PRO A 153 13.96 12.16 11.10
C PRO A 153 12.87 13.22 11.32
N ARG A 154 12.18 13.59 10.24
CA ARG A 154 11.16 14.65 10.27
C ARG A 154 9.77 14.04 10.30
N ALA A 155 9.02 14.31 11.36
CA ALA A 155 7.59 14.02 11.43
C ALA A 155 6.88 14.72 10.25
N THR A 156 6.37 13.91 9.33
CA THR A 156 5.70 14.36 8.12
C THR A 156 4.28 13.83 8.17
N THR A 157 3.34 14.75 8.33
CA THR A 157 1.91 14.43 8.29
C THR A 157 1.51 14.23 6.84
N VAL A 158 0.94 13.07 6.57
CA VAL A 158 0.29 12.78 5.31
C VAL A 158 -1.19 12.53 5.58
N GLY A 159 -2.05 13.04 4.70
CA GLY A 159 -3.47 12.67 4.75
C GLY A 159 -3.67 11.18 4.49
N ALA A 160 -4.89 10.69 4.65
CA ALA A 160 -5.27 9.35 4.25
C ALA A 160 -6.39 9.37 3.21
N ALA A 161 -6.60 8.23 2.54
CA ALA A 161 -7.72 8.05 1.61
C ALA A 161 -9.10 8.12 2.30
N VAL A 162 -9.16 7.90 3.62
CA VAL A 162 -10.36 8.05 4.43
C VAL A 162 -10.38 9.45 5.05
N GLU A 163 -11.50 10.15 4.88
CA GLU A 163 -11.70 11.51 5.39
C GLU A 163 -11.49 11.57 6.91
N GLY A 164 -10.76 12.59 7.37
CA GLY A 164 -10.48 12.82 8.80
C GLY A 164 -9.34 11.97 9.38
N LEU A 165 -8.77 11.02 8.62
CA LEU A 165 -7.59 10.28 9.05
C LEU A 165 -6.31 10.92 8.49
N GLU A 166 -5.32 11.06 9.37
CA GLU A 166 -3.96 11.46 9.02
C GLU A 166 -2.97 10.43 9.55
N HIS A 167 -1.84 10.29 8.87
CA HIS A 167 -0.72 9.47 9.33
C HIS A 167 0.50 10.36 9.49
N VAL A 168 1.23 10.15 10.58
CA VAL A 168 2.56 10.75 10.76
C VAL A 168 3.62 9.69 10.45
N TYR A 169 4.54 10.04 9.56
CA TYR A 169 5.72 9.24 9.26
C TYR A 169 6.97 10.04 9.58
N ASP A 170 7.93 9.40 10.23
CA ASP A 170 9.25 9.97 10.43
C ASP A 170 10.07 9.76 9.15
N ALA A 171 10.13 10.81 8.33
CA ALA A 171 10.89 10.81 7.09
C ALA A 171 12.40 10.90 7.40
N PRO A 172 13.23 9.92 7.03
CA PRO A 172 14.67 9.94 7.32
C PRO A 172 15.47 10.87 6.38
N GLY A 173 14.88 11.30 5.26
CA GLY A 173 15.57 12.10 4.26
C GLY A 173 14.75 12.32 2.99
N ARG A 174 15.42 12.84 1.96
CA ARG A 174 14.86 13.05 0.62
C ARG A 174 15.79 12.53 -0.46
N ILE A 175 15.25 12.25 -1.63
CA ILE A 175 16.01 11.87 -2.82
C ILE A 175 15.91 13.02 -3.81
N GLU A 176 17.05 13.57 -4.21
CA GLU A 176 17.17 14.59 -5.25
C GLU A 176 17.59 13.94 -6.57
N PHE A 177 16.96 14.31 -7.68
CA PHE A 177 17.22 13.69 -8.98
C PHE A 177 16.84 14.66 -10.11
N ASP A 178 17.27 14.36 -11.33
CA ASP A 178 16.99 15.17 -12.51
C ASP A 178 16.12 14.40 -13.51
N VAL A 179 15.04 15.03 -13.96
CA VAL A 179 14.20 14.53 -15.06
C VAL A 179 14.04 15.66 -16.06
N GLU A 180 14.37 15.40 -17.33
CA GLU A 180 14.22 16.38 -18.43
C GLU A 180 14.91 17.73 -18.13
N GLY A 181 16.08 17.69 -17.49
CA GLY A 181 16.84 18.88 -17.10
C GLY A 181 16.24 19.68 -15.93
N ARG A 182 15.21 19.14 -15.26
CA ARG A 182 14.59 19.72 -14.07
C ARG A 182 15.08 18.96 -12.84
N ARG A 183 15.65 19.69 -11.89
CA ARG A 183 15.98 19.15 -10.57
C ARG A 183 14.71 19.02 -9.75
N LEU A 184 14.45 17.79 -9.30
CA LEU A 184 13.28 17.39 -8.53
C LEU A 184 13.72 16.75 -7.20
N SER A 185 12.78 16.62 -6.27
CA SER A 185 13.01 15.91 -5.03
C SER A 185 11.77 15.19 -4.54
N LEU A 186 11.96 14.05 -3.88
CA LEU A 186 10.91 13.33 -3.16
C LEU A 186 11.38 13.06 -1.73
N THR A 187 10.59 13.46 -0.75
CA THR A 187 10.70 13.00 0.64
C THR A 187 10.50 11.48 0.67
N ALA A 188 11.44 10.77 1.27
CA ALA A 188 11.41 9.33 1.43
C ALA A 188 10.95 8.94 2.83
N PHE A 189 10.32 7.78 2.93
CA PHE A 189 9.82 7.19 4.17
C PHE A 189 10.44 5.80 4.38
N PRO A 190 10.45 5.30 5.63
CA PRO A 190 10.84 3.91 5.88
C PRO A 190 9.98 2.93 5.07
N GLY A 191 10.63 2.08 4.28
CA GLY A 191 10.00 1.02 3.52
C GLY A 191 9.91 -0.30 4.31
N ARG A 192 9.54 -1.39 3.62
CA ARG A 192 9.54 -2.74 4.21
C ARG A 192 10.95 -3.32 4.19
N GLY A 193 11.44 -3.77 5.35
CA GLY A 193 12.80 -4.31 5.52
C GLY A 193 13.78 -3.27 6.05
N ALA A 194 14.86 -3.73 6.68
CA ALA A 194 15.69 -2.92 7.58
C ALA A 194 16.38 -1.69 6.96
N ARG A 195 16.37 -1.54 5.63
CA ARG A 195 17.03 -0.43 4.91
C ARG A 195 16.30 0.06 3.66
N ALA A 196 15.14 -0.51 3.35
CA ALA A 196 14.39 -0.08 2.18
C ALA A 196 13.75 1.28 2.44
N LEU A 197 13.65 2.09 1.40
CA LEU A 197 12.89 3.33 1.41
C LEU A 197 11.62 3.15 0.58
N THR A 198 10.63 3.98 0.84
CA THR A 198 9.49 4.14 -0.04
C THR A 198 9.22 5.62 -0.28
N VAL A 199 8.84 5.97 -1.50
CA VAL A 199 8.33 7.29 -1.82
C VAL A 199 6.87 7.17 -2.26
N LEU A 200 6.02 7.97 -1.64
CA LEU A 200 4.65 8.21 -2.09
C LEU A 200 4.68 9.47 -2.92
N PHE A 201 4.08 9.47 -4.10
CA PHE A 201 4.09 10.65 -4.96
C PHE A 201 2.82 10.78 -5.80
N THR A 202 2.59 12.00 -6.27
CA THR A 202 1.73 12.30 -7.43
C THR A 202 2.56 13.00 -8.48
N ASP A 203 2.08 12.99 -9.71
CA ASP A 203 2.75 13.65 -10.83
C ASP A 203 1.71 14.16 -11.85
N ALA A 204 2.15 14.68 -12.99
CA ALA A 204 1.22 15.26 -13.97
C ALA A 204 0.31 14.22 -14.66
N THR A 205 0.57 12.92 -14.49
CA THR A 205 -0.32 11.83 -14.96
C THR A 205 -1.46 11.50 -13.98
N SER A 206 -1.36 11.94 -12.73
CA SER A 206 -2.32 11.60 -11.67
C SER A 206 -3.72 12.13 -11.96
N GLY A 207 -4.71 11.24 -11.99
CA GLY A 207 -6.10 11.54 -12.34
C GLY A 207 -6.37 11.64 -13.85
N VAL A 208 -5.35 11.44 -14.69
CA VAL A 208 -5.46 11.42 -16.15
C VAL A 208 -5.28 10.00 -16.67
N THR A 209 -4.14 9.39 -16.37
CA THR A 209 -3.78 8.03 -16.79
C THR A 209 -3.32 7.15 -15.64
N THR A 210 -2.94 7.75 -14.50
CA THR A 210 -2.55 7.06 -13.26
C THR A 210 -3.51 7.43 -12.13
N TYR A 211 -3.54 6.61 -11.07
CA TYR A 211 -4.46 6.83 -9.96
C TYR A 211 -4.25 8.22 -9.33
N ALA A 212 -5.36 8.91 -9.03
CA ALA A 212 -5.33 10.34 -8.70
C ALA A 212 -4.66 10.64 -7.35
N ALA A 213 -4.87 9.79 -6.34
CA ALA A 213 -4.49 10.11 -4.98
C ALA A 213 -3.01 9.85 -4.70
N ASN A 214 -2.43 8.78 -5.24
CA ASN A 214 -1.05 8.40 -4.99
C ASN A 214 -0.55 7.29 -5.93
N ARG A 215 0.77 7.17 -6.00
CA ARG A 215 1.51 5.94 -6.30
C ARG A 215 2.65 5.77 -5.30
N ALA A 216 3.07 4.54 -5.08
CA ALA A 216 4.24 4.19 -4.29
C ALA A 216 5.36 3.67 -5.18
N LEU A 217 6.58 4.04 -4.86
CA LEU A 217 7.79 3.41 -5.37
C LEU A 217 8.60 2.88 -4.19
N ALA A 218 8.92 1.58 -4.24
CA ALA A 218 9.91 0.99 -3.36
C ALA A 218 11.29 1.35 -3.89
N VAL A 219 12.20 1.72 -2.99
CA VAL A 219 13.53 2.20 -3.33
C VAL A 219 14.53 1.39 -2.52
N GLU A 220 15.48 0.80 -3.22
CA GLU A 220 16.58 0.05 -2.60
C GLU A 220 17.43 0.96 -1.70
N PRO A 221 18.14 0.39 -0.71
CA PRO A 221 19.04 1.17 0.14
C PRO A 221 20.02 2.01 -0.70
N PRO A 222 20.25 3.29 -0.35
CA PRO A 222 21.27 4.08 -1.02
C PRO A 222 22.64 3.41 -0.93
N ALA A 223 23.43 3.55 -1.99
CA ALA A 223 24.84 3.18 -1.98
C ALA A 223 25.61 4.00 -0.93
N THR A 224 26.82 3.57 -0.58
CA THR A 224 27.67 4.23 0.43
C THR A 224 27.96 5.71 0.11
N ASP A 225 27.97 6.08 -1.17
CA ASP A 225 28.16 7.46 -1.64
C ASP A 225 26.87 8.29 -1.70
N GLY A 226 25.74 7.70 -1.32
CA GLY A 226 24.40 8.29 -1.36
C GLY A 226 23.68 8.13 -2.71
N THR A 227 24.28 7.45 -3.69
CA THR A 227 23.62 7.18 -4.98
C THR A 227 22.43 6.24 -4.79
N VAL A 228 21.31 6.54 -5.45
CA VAL A 228 20.12 5.70 -5.43
C VAL A 228 19.45 5.71 -6.80
N VAL A 229 18.76 4.62 -7.16
CA VAL A 229 17.98 4.54 -8.39
C VAL A 229 16.50 4.62 -8.06
N LEU A 230 15.82 5.60 -8.66
CA LEU A 230 14.37 5.73 -8.67
C LEU A 230 13.83 5.11 -9.95
N ASP A 231 13.40 3.86 -9.89
CA ASP A 231 12.83 3.18 -11.05
C ASP A 231 11.30 3.31 -11.11
N PHE A 232 10.84 4.39 -11.76
CA PHE A 232 9.42 4.67 -11.90
C PHE A 232 8.67 3.63 -12.75
N ASN A 233 9.37 2.76 -13.52
CA ASN A 233 8.73 1.61 -14.17
C ASN A 233 8.11 0.64 -13.17
N ARG A 234 8.57 0.69 -11.92
CA ARG A 234 8.12 -0.13 -10.80
C ARG A 234 7.26 0.64 -9.81
N ALA A 235 6.74 1.82 -10.20
CA ALA A 235 5.74 2.53 -9.43
C ALA A 235 4.42 1.74 -9.41
N THR A 236 3.82 1.61 -8.23
CA THR A 236 2.64 0.78 -7.98
C THR A 236 1.52 1.60 -7.36
N ASN A 237 0.29 1.18 -7.61
CA ASN A 237 -0.89 1.70 -6.93
C ASN A 237 -0.93 1.16 -5.49
N LEU A 238 -1.37 2.00 -4.56
CA LEU A 238 -1.76 1.54 -3.22
C LEU A 238 -3.16 0.90 -3.25
N PRO A 239 -3.54 0.13 -2.23
CA PRO A 239 -4.85 -0.52 -2.17
C PRO A 239 -6.07 0.39 -2.43
N CYS A 240 -6.01 1.67 -2.00
CA CYS A 240 -7.07 2.65 -2.24
C CYS A 240 -7.40 2.88 -3.73
N ALA A 241 -6.48 2.57 -4.65
CA ALA A 241 -6.76 2.61 -6.07
C ALA A 241 -7.80 1.57 -6.50
N TYR A 242 -7.87 0.43 -5.80
CA TYR A 242 -8.74 -0.70 -6.13
C TYR A 242 -10.01 -0.71 -5.28
N THR A 243 -9.93 -0.29 -4.01
CA THR A 243 -11.05 -0.34 -3.06
C THR A 243 -11.11 0.89 -2.15
N ASP A 244 -12.32 1.35 -1.84
CA ASP A 244 -12.55 2.43 -0.87
C ASP A 244 -12.42 1.95 0.60
N LEU A 245 -12.25 0.64 0.81
CA LEU A 245 -12.14 0.00 2.12
C LEU A 245 -10.69 -0.03 2.66
N ALA A 246 -9.81 0.78 2.06
CA ALA A 246 -8.39 0.87 2.40
C ALA A 246 -8.02 2.24 2.99
N THR A 247 -7.27 2.22 4.09
CA THR A 247 -6.79 3.40 4.82
C THR A 247 -5.37 3.78 4.34
N CYS A 248 -5.20 4.08 3.05
CA CYS A 248 -3.89 4.36 2.48
C CYS A 248 -3.40 5.78 2.81
N PRO A 249 -2.09 5.99 3.03
CA PRO A 249 -1.50 7.33 3.12
C PRO A 249 -1.53 8.05 1.77
N LEU A 250 -1.69 9.37 1.81
CA LEU A 250 -1.44 10.28 0.69
C LEU A 250 0.05 10.68 0.68
N PRO A 251 0.59 11.16 -0.44
CA PRO A 251 1.90 11.78 -0.44
C PRO A 251 1.86 13.14 0.28
N PRO A 252 2.97 13.58 0.90
CA PRO A 252 3.08 14.95 1.37
C PRO A 252 3.05 15.92 0.18
N ALA A 253 2.69 17.18 0.42
CA ALA A 253 2.48 18.17 -0.64
C ALA A 253 3.73 18.38 -1.52
N GLU A 254 4.92 18.29 -0.93
CA GLU A 254 6.19 18.41 -1.62
C GLU A 254 6.52 17.22 -2.54
N ASN A 255 5.85 16.07 -2.37
CA ASN A 255 6.00 14.90 -3.25
C ASN A 255 5.06 14.94 -4.47
N ARG A 256 4.71 16.15 -4.92
CA ARG A 256 3.99 16.37 -6.17
C ARG A 256 4.97 16.78 -7.26
N LEU A 257 5.24 15.86 -8.18
CA LEU A 257 6.12 16.11 -9.32
C LEU A 257 5.38 16.92 -10.40
N PRO A 258 5.99 17.97 -10.98
CA PRO A 258 5.37 18.76 -12.04
C PRO A 258 5.54 18.13 -13.44
N VAL A 259 6.16 16.96 -13.54
CA VAL A 259 6.43 16.23 -14.80
C VAL A 259 5.46 15.07 -14.95
N ALA A 260 5.17 14.65 -16.19
CA ALA A 260 4.34 13.47 -16.44
C ALA A 260 5.20 12.20 -16.38
N VAL A 261 5.06 11.42 -15.31
CA VAL A 261 5.80 10.16 -15.14
C VAL A 261 5.02 9.03 -15.80
N GLU A 262 5.26 8.87 -17.11
CA GLU A 262 4.63 7.86 -17.98
C GLU A 262 5.30 6.48 -17.83
N ALA A 263 5.34 5.98 -16.60
CA ALA A 263 5.91 4.68 -16.22
C ALA A 263 5.11 4.05 -15.09
N GLY A 264 5.21 2.73 -14.92
CA GLY A 264 4.57 2.00 -13.82
C GLY A 264 3.07 1.77 -14.00
N GLN A 265 2.39 1.43 -12.91
CA GLN A 265 0.96 1.12 -12.91
C GLN A 265 0.11 2.37 -13.23
N LYS A 266 -0.94 2.14 -14.01
CA LYS A 266 -1.98 3.10 -14.42
C LYS A 266 -3.22 2.94 -13.54
N ILE A 267 -4.28 3.68 -13.85
CA ILE A 267 -5.59 3.51 -13.21
C ILE A 267 -6.03 2.03 -13.34
N PRO A 268 -6.50 1.37 -12.26
CA PRO A 268 -7.05 0.02 -12.34
C PRO A 268 -8.27 -0.09 -13.25
N ARG A 269 -8.54 -1.27 -13.81
CA ARG A 269 -9.62 -1.46 -14.80
C ARG A 269 -11.00 -1.22 -14.21
N GLU A 270 -11.21 -1.64 -12.97
CA GLU A 270 -12.43 -1.44 -12.19
C GLU A 270 -12.72 0.04 -11.86
N ARG A 271 -11.71 0.92 -12.00
CA ARG A 271 -11.85 2.38 -11.94
C ARG A 271 -11.87 3.03 -13.32
N GLY A 272 -12.08 2.26 -14.40
CA GLY A 272 -12.15 2.75 -15.77
C GLY A 272 -10.80 2.97 -16.46
N GLY A 273 -9.71 2.46 -15.88
CA GLY A 273 -8.39 2.54 -16.50
C GLY A 273 -8.24 1.62 -17.71
N SER A 274 -7.49 2.09 -18.71
CA SER A 274 -7.17 1.37 -19.95
C SER A 274 -5.68 1.14 -20.10
#